data_AF-A0A6I8MZI4-F1
#
_entry.id   AF-A0A6I8MZI4-F1
#
_cell.length_a   1.000
_cell.length_b   1.000
_cell.length_c   1.000
_cell.angle_alpha   90.00
_cell.angle_beta   90.00
_cell.angle_gamma   90.00
#
_symmetry.space_group_name_H-M   'P 1'
#
loop_
_entity.id
_entity.type
_entity.pdbx_description
1 polymer ?
#
loop_
_entity_poly.entity_id
_entity_poly.type
_entity_poly.pdbx_seq_one_letter_code
_entity_poly.pdbx_strand_id
1 'polypeptide(L)'
;MPLGPAMRLDLEKLALEYIVPCLHDLGFCYLDNFLGEVVGDCVLERVKQLHGGGQLQDGRLAGPRAGVSKRHLRGDQIAWLGGTEEGCEAISFLLSLLDRLVLCCGSRLGKYYVKERSKAMVACYPGNGTGYVRHVDNPNGDGRCITCIYYLNKNWDSKLHGGVLRIFPEGKSYIADVEPIFDRLLFFWSDRRNPHEVQPSYATRYAMTVWYFDAEERAEAKKKFRNLTGKKEATLNED
;
A
#
# COMPACT_ATOMS: atom_id res chain seq x y z
N MET A 1 -16.50 18.48 24.16
CA MET A 1 -15.83 17.83 25.32
C MET A 1 -14.35 17.73 24.99
N PRO A 2 -13.44 18.16 25.87
CA PRO A 2 -12.02 18.15 25.55
C PRO A 2 -11.48 16.72 25.76
N LEU A 3 -10.94 16.12 24.69
CA LEU A 3 -10.23 14.85 24.77
C LEU A 3 -8.84 15.10 25.39
N GLY A 4 -8.61 14.46 26.53
CA GLY A 4 -7.33 14.43 27.25
C GLY A 4 -6.31 13.46 26.63
N PRO A 5 -5.14 13.31 27.28
CA PRO A 5 -3.84 13.07 26.65
C PRO A 5 -3.69 11.63 26.13
N ALA A 6 -3.16 11.53 24.90
CA ALA A 6 -2.60 10.33 24.26
C ALA A 6 -3.40 9.03 24.51
N MET A 7 -4.42 8.79 23.67
CA MET A 7 -4.95 7.44 23.45
C MET A 7 -3.78 6.52 23.12
N ARG A 8 -3.38 5.68 24.08
CA ARG A 8 -2.57 4.51 23.78
C ARG A 8 -3.47 3.65 22.89
N LEU A 9 -3.24 3.68 21.57
CA LEU A 9 -4.00 2.88 20.62
C LEU A 9 -3.97 1.44 21.12
N ASP A 10 -5.13 0.91 21.49
CA ASP A 10 -5.28 -0.51 21.76
C ASP A 10 -5.32 -1.22 20.40
N LEU A 11 -4.12 -1.52 19.89
CA LEU A 11 -3.93 -2.12 18.57
C LEU A 11 -4.59 -3.50 18.48
N GLU A 12 -4.65 -4.24 19.59
CA GLU A 12 -5.30 -5.54 19.64
C GLU A 12 -6.81 -5.39 19.48
N LYS A 13 -7.42 -4.49 20.26
CA LYS A 13 -8.84 -4.16 20.12
C LYS A 13 -9.15 -3.67 18.71
N LEU A 14 -8.33 -2.76 18.17
CA LEU A 14 -8.52 -2.23 16.82
C LEU A 14 -8.44 -3.32 15.74
N ALA A 15 -7.48 -4.22 15.87
CA ALA A 15 -7.32 -5.35 14.96
C ALA A 15 -8.52 -6.29 15.00
N LEU A 16 -8.93 -6.71 16.21
CA LEU A 16 -9.92 -7.78 16.41
C LEU A 16 -11.37 -7.30 16.27
N GLU A 17 -11.67 -6.08 16.71
CA GLU A 17 -13.04 -5.56 16.73
C GLU A 17 -13.38 -4.70 15.49
N TYR A 18 -12.38 -4.23 14.73
CA TYR A 18 -12.61 -3.36 13.58
C TYR A 18 -11.97 -3.88 12.29
N ILE A 19 -10.64 -4.01 12.24
CA ILE A 19 -9.93 -4.36 10.99
C ILE A 19 -10.36 -5.73 10.47
N VAL A 20 -10.31 -6.76 11.31
CA VAL A 20 -10.67 -8.13 10.93
C VAL A 20 -12.13 -8.23 10.44
N PRO A 21 -13.14 -7.77 11.20
CA PRO A 21 -14.53 -7.79 10.73
C PRO A 21 -14.72 -7.04 9.41
N CYS A 22 -14.19 -5.82 9.28
CA CYS A 22 -14.35 -5.05 8.05
C CYS A 22 -13.68 -5.71 6.84
N LEU A 23 -12.49 -6.31 7.02
CA LEU A 23 -11.85 -7.06 5.94
C LEU A 23 -12.68 -8.27 5.51
N HIS A 24 -13.33 -8.99 6.43
CA HIS A 24 -14.21 -10.12 6.08
C HIS A 24 -15.50 -9.67 5.39
N ASP A 25 -16.15 -8.64 5.91
CA ASP A 25 -17.49 -8.25 5.46
C ASP A 25 -17.47 -7.36 4.20
N LEU A 26 -16.54 -6.40 4.18
CA LEU A 26 -16.46 -5.35 3.17
C LEU A 26 -15.29 -5.54 2.20
N GLY A 27 -14.25 -6.28 2.60
CA GLY A 27 -13.03 -6.48 1.81
C GLY A 27 -11.96 -5.39 2.00
N PHE A 28 -12.28 -4.32 2.71
CA PHE A 28 -11.39 -3.20 3.02
C PHE A 28 -11.82 -2.49 4.31
N CYS A 29 -10.93 -1.69 4.91
CA CYS A 29 -11.24 -0.78 6.01
C CYS A 29 -10.24 0.38 6.05
N TYR A 30 -10.61 1.51 6.62
CA TYR A 30 -9.67 2.62 6.84
C TYR A 30 -9.80 3.20 8.25
N LEU A 31 -8.72 3.81 8.71
CA LEU A 31 -8.57 4.45 10.01
C LEU A 31 -8.07 5.87 9.78
N ASP A 32 -8.81 6.85 10.28
CA ASP A 32 -8.38 8.24 10.25
C ASP A 32 -7.61 8.58 11.53
N ASN A 33 -6.72 9.57 11.44
CA ASN A 33 -5.92 10.06 12.56
C ASN A 33 -5.05 8.98 13.22
N PHE A 34 -4.42 8.12 12.40
CA PHE A 34 -3.74 6.92 12.86
C PHE A 34 -2.49 7.19 13.71
N LEU A 35 -1.57 8.04 13.22
CA LEU A 35 -0.34 8.40 13.92
C LEU A 35 -0.50 9.68 14.76
N GLY A 36 -1.49 10.50 14.42
CA GLY A 36 -1.62 11.86 14.91
C GLY A 36 -0.76 12.85 14.13
N GLU A 37 -1.07 14.13 14.26
CA GLU A 37 -0.52 15.20 13.43
C GLU A 37 1.02 15.28 13.48
N VAL A 38 1.61 15.24 14.68
CA VAL A 38 3.06 15.39 14.88
C VAL A 38 3.85 14.31 14.14
N VAL A 39 3.47 13.04 14.32
CA VAL A 39 4.20 11.93 13.71
C VAL A 39 3.87 11.84 12.22
N GLY A 40 2.62 12.09 11.83
CA GLY A 40 2.22 12.16 10.42
C GLY A 40 2.99 13.24 9.66
N ASP A 41 3.27 14.38 10.29
CA ASP A 41 4.09 15.45 9.71
C ASP A 41 5.54 15.03 9.51
N CYS A 42 6.15 14.37 10.49
CA CYS A 42 7.50 13.83 10.33
C CYS A 42 7.60 12.87 9.12
N VAL A 43 6.58 12.01 8.92
CA VAL A 43 6.52 11.13 7.75
C VAL A 43 6.37 11.93 6.46
N LEU A 44 5.44 12.90 6.42
CA LEU A 44 5.22 13.74 5.25
C LEU A 44 6.46 14.55 4.86
N GLU A 45 7.14 15.18 5.81
CA GLU A 45 8.35 15.96 5.56
C GLU A 45 9.46 15.07 5.01
N ARG A 46 9.63 13.85 5.54
CA ARG A 46 10.57 12.89 4.95
C ARG A 46 10.22 12.55 3.50
N VAL A 47 8.95 12.27 3.22
CA VAL A 47 8.49 11.98 1.84
C VAL A 47 8.71 13.17 0.90
N LYS A 48 8.43 14.39 1.34
CA LYS A 48 8.71 15.62 0.57
C LYS A 48 10.20 15.79 0.29
N GLN A 49 11.09 15.51 1.26
CA GLN A 49 12.54 15.56 1.06
C GLN A 49 13.01 14.56 0.00
N LEU A 50 12.51 13.32 0.03
CA LEU A 50 12.84 12.31 -0.99
C LEU A 50 12.40 12.79 -2.39
N HIS A 51 11.19 13.36 -2.49
CA HIS A 51 10.66 13.87 -3.75
C HIS A 51 11.42 15.11 -4.25
N GLY A 52 11.61 16.13 -3.40
CA GLY A 52 12.35 17.35 -3.74
C GLY A 52 13.83 17.10 -4.03
N GLY A 53 14.41 16.04 -3.45
CA GLY A 53 15.77 15.58 -3.72
C GLY A 53 15.92 14.72 -4.98
N GLY A 54 14.83 14.49 -5.74
CA GLY A 54 14.87 13.73 -7.00
C GLY A 54 15.10 12.23 -6.82
N GLN A 55 14.81 11.67 -5.63
CA GLN A 55 15.08 10.26 -5.32
C GLN A 55 13.95 9.32 -5.77
N LEU A 56 12.80 9.87 -6.16
CA LEU A 56 11.68 9.09 -6.71
C LEU A 56 11.87 8.86 -8.23
N GLN A 57 11.60 7.64 -8.68
CA GLN A 57 11.72 7.23 -10.08
C GLN A 57 10.35 6.81 -10.65
N ASP A 58 10.14 6.97 -11.96
CA ASP A 58 8.90 6.55 -12.62
C ASP A 58 8.49 5.10 -12.24
N GLY A 59 7.23 4.94 -11.81
CA GLY A 59 6.66 3.67 -11.41
C GLY A 59 6.68 2.63 -12.53
N ARG A 60 7.04 1.39 -12.18
CA ARG A 60 7.15 0.26 -13.13
C ARG A 60 6.10 -0.82 -12.82
N LEU A 61 5.72 -1.58 -13.84
CA LEU A 61 4.81 -2.73 -13.70
C LEU A 61 5.58 -4.02 -13.41
N ALA A 62 4.96 -4.92 -12.64
CA ALA A 62 5.46 -6.28 -12.44
C ALA A 62 5.02 -7.19 -13.62
N GLY A 63 5.94 -7.99 -14.19
CA GLY A 63 5.62 -8.98 -15.25
C GLY A 63 6.75 -9.21 -16.27
N PRO A 64 6.55 -10.11 -17.26
CA PRO A 64 7.60 -10.54 -18.21
C PRO A 64 8.12 -9.45 -19.16
N ARG A 65 7.47 -8.28 -19.20
CA ARG A 65 7.99 -7.04 -19.83
C ARG A 65 8.49 -6.06 -18.76
N ALA A 66 9.24 -6.59 -17.79
CA ALA A 66 9.81 -5.82 -16.69
C ALA A 66 10.66 -4.67 -17.23
N GLY A 67 10.43 -3.44 -16.73
CA GLY A 67 11.31 -2.30 -16.99
C GLY A 67 10.73 -1.17 -17.85
N VAL A 68 9.61 -1.36 -18.56
CA VAL A 68 9.01 -0.27 -19.35
C VAL A 68 8.09 0.58 -18.48
N SER A 69 8.53 1.81 -18.17
CA SER A 69 7.63 2.85 -17.63
C SER A 69 6.54 3.12 -18.65
N LYS A 70 5.29 2.80 -18.29
CA LYS A 70 4.11 3.11 -19.09
C LYS A 70 3.31 4.17 -18.36
N ARG A 71 3.68 5.44 -18.59
CA ARG A 71 3.01 6.61 -17.98
C ARG A 71 1.49 6.65 -18.19
N HIS A 72 0.98 5.99 -19.24
CA HIS A 72 -0.45 5.85 -19.49
C HIS A 72 -1.16 4.84 -18.57
N LEU A 73 -0.42 3.93 -17.92
CA LEU A 73 -0.98 2.94 -16.98
C LEU A 73 -0.84 3.41 -15.54
N ARG A 74 0.34 3.95 -15.19
CA ARG A 74 0.59 4.58 -13.89
C ARG A 74 1.46 5.81 -14.09
N GLY A 75 1.01 6.94 -13.57
CA GLY A 75 1.68 8.24 -13.71
C GLY A 75 2.48 8.68 -12.49
N ASP A 76 2.76 7.76 -11.56
CA ASP A 76 3.44 8.06 -10.31
C ASP A 76 4.96 7.86 -10.38
N GLN A 77 5.64 8.53 -9.45
CA GLN A 77 7.05 8.34 -9.14
C GLN A 77 7.16 7.65 -7.77
N ILE A 78 8.08 6.70 -7.64
CA ILE A 78 8.21 5.85 -6.46
C ILE A 78 9.64 5.75 -5.92
N ALA A 79 9.74 5.48 -4.63
CA ALA A 79 10.97 5.06 -3.95
C ALA A 79 10.66 3.93 -2.97
N TRP A 80 11.64 3.06 -2.71
CA TRP A 80 11.49 1.94 -1.77
C TRP A 80 12.34 2.18 -0.53
N LEU A 81 11.71 2.16 0.65
CA LEU A 81 12.37 2.39 1.94
C LEU A 81 12.24 1.17 2.85
N GLY A 82 13.34 0.79 3.49
CA GLY A 82 13.36 -0.22 4.54
C GLY A 82 12.86 0.30 5.88
N GLY A 83 12.94 1.62 6.12
CA GLY A 83 12.66 2.24 7.41
C GLY A 83 13.87 2.23 8.36
N THR A 84 15.06 1.91 7.85
CA THR A 84 16.32 1.95 8.60
C THR A 84 17.31 2.97 8.02
N GLU A 85 16.93 3.62 6.92
CA GLU A 85 17.69 4.71 6.33
C GLU A 85 17.70 5.92 7.26
N GLU A 86 18.76 6.74 7.17
CA GLU A 86 18.86 7.99 7.93
C GLU A 86 17.67 8.92 7.66
N GLY A 87 17.11 9.52 8.72
CA GLY A 87 15.95 10.40 8.64
C GLY A 87 14.61 9.69 8.42
N CYS A 88 14.57 8.36 8.49
CA CYS A 88 13.35 7.56 8.33
C CYS A 88 12.78 7.05 9.67
N GLU A 89 13.09 7.68 10.80
CA GLU A 89 12.66 7.23 12.15
C GLU A 89 11.14 7.20 12.29
N ALA A 90 10.44 8.24 11.83
CA ALA A 90 8.97 8.27 11.83
C ALA A 90 8.36 7.22 10.89
N ILE A 91 9.02 6.94 9.76
CA ILE A 91 8.65 5.87 8.83
C ILE A 91 8.84 4.50 9.50
N SER A 92 9.96 4.29 10.19
CA SER A 92 10.25 3.09 10.97
C SER A 92 9.19 2.84 12.04
N PHE A 93 8.77 3.90 12.73
CA PHE A 93 7.71 3.86 13.72
C PHE A 93 6.35 3.48 13.10
N LEU A 94 5.95 4.13 12.00
CA LEU A 94 4.76 3.76 11.24
C LEU A 94 4.79 2.27 10.88
N LEU A 95 5.87 1.81 10.24
CA LEU A 95 6.02 0.41 9.83
C LEU A 95 5.91 -0.55 11.01
N SER A 96 6.49 -0.21 12.15
CA SER A 96 6.41 -1.00 13.38
C SER A 96 4.98 -1.10 13.92
N LEU A 97 4.16 -0.04 13.79
CA LEU A 97 2.76 -0.07 14.17
C LEU A 97 1.91 -0.91 13.21
N LEU A 98 2.17 -0.80 11.90
CA LEU A 98 1.50 -1.64 10.90
C LEU A 98 1.80 -3.13 11.14
N ASP A 99 3.06 -3.46 11.43
CA ASP A 99 3.48 -4.84 11.71
C ASP A 99 2.80 -5.38 12.96
N ARG A 100 2.67 -4.58 14.02
CA ARG A 100 1.92 -4.96 15.22
C ARG A 100 0.43 -5.16 14.95
N LEU A 101 -0.21 -4.26 14.18
CA LEU A 101 -1.63 -4.41 13.83
C LEU A 101 -1.90 -5.71 13.08
N VAL A 102 -1.10 -6.01 12.06
CA VAL A 102 -1.26 -7.24 11.27
C VAL A 102 -0.96 -8.47 12.13
N LEU A 103 0.04 -8.41 13.02
CA LEU A 103 0.30 -9.47 13.99
C LEU A 103 -0.88 -9.71 14.93
N CYS A 104 -1.51 -8.65 15.45
CA CYS A 104 -2.71 -8.73 16.29
C CYS A 104 -3.91 -9.32 15.54
N CYS A 105 -4.03 -9.09 14.23
CA CYS A 105 -5.05 -9.78 13.42
C CYS A 105 -4.80 -11.29 13.38
N GLY A 106 -3.53 -11.71 13.27
CA GLY A 106 -3.10 -13.10 13.42
C GLY A 106 -3.89 -14.09 12.55
N SER A 107 -4.30 -15.20 13.14
CA SER A 107 -5.10 -16.25 12.46
C SER A 107 -6.53 -15.82 12.14
N ARG A 108 -6.97 -14.64 12.57
CA ARG A 108 -8.30 -14.12 12.24
C ARG A 108 -8.38 -13.57 10.82
N LEU A 109 -7.26 -13.43 10.10
CA LEU A 109 -7.24 -13.06 8.68
C LEU A 109 -7.69 -14.19 7.74
N GLY A 110 -8.35 -15.23 8.28
CA GLY A 110 -8.84 -16.38 7.52
C GLY A 110 -7.73 -17.38 7.26
N LYS A 111 -7.52 -17.74 6.00
CA LYS A 111 -6.50 -18.74 5.60
C LYS A 111 -5.07 -18.21 5.59
N TYR A 112 -4.88 -16.90 5.73
CA TYR A 112 -3.57 -16.28 5.53
C TYR A 112 -2.70 -16.39 6.77
N TYR A 113 -1.44 -16.75 6.55
CA TYR A 113 -0.41 -16.74 7.57
C TYR A 113 0.69 -15.75 7.21
N VAL A 114 0.63 -14.56 7.81
CA VAL A 114 1.51 -13.45 7.47
C VAL A 114 2.82 -13.54 8.26
N LYS A 115 3.95 -13.63 7.54
CA LYS A 115 5.31 -13.70 8.12
C LYS A 115 6.23 -12.55 7.72
N GLU A 116 6.04 -12.01 6.53
CA GLU A 116 6.89 -10.96 5.98
C GLU A 116 6.03 -9.91 5.27
N ARG A 117 6.59 -8.72 5.09
CA ARG A 117 6.05 -7.66 4.22
C ARG A 117 7.11 -7.09 3.30
N SER A 118 6.69 -6.32 2.32
CA SER A 118 7.60 -5.56 1.47
C SER A 118 8.31 -4.43 2.24
N LYS A 119 9.33 -3.86 1.60
CA LYS A 119 9.73 -2.47 1.89
C LYS A 119 8.55 -1.52 1.65
N ALA A 120 8.58 -0.34 2.26
CA ALA A 120 7.59 0.70 2.00
C ALA A 120 7.82 1.30 0.62
N MET A 121 6.80 1.25 -0.24
CA MET A 121 6.78 2.00 -1.49
C MET A 121 6.20 3.38 -1.22
N VAL A 122 7.06 4.40 -1.19
CA VAL A 122 6.63 5.80 -1.26
C VAL A 122 6.21 6.07 -2.70
N ALA A 123 5.05 6.70 -2.90
CA ALA A 123 4.56 7.09 -4.20
C ALA A 123 4.13 8.57 -4.22
N CYS A 124 4.44 9.26 -5.31
CA CYS A 124 4.02 10.61 -5.63
C CYS A 124 3.30 10.61 -6.98
N TYR A 125 2.04 11.03 -7.01
CA TYR A 125 1.37 11.43 -8.25
C TYR A 125 1.52 12.95 -8.36
N PRO A 126 2.28 13.48 -9.33
CA PRO A 126 2.68 14.89 -9.35
C PRO A 126 1.59 15.85 -9.86
N GLY A 127 0.32 15.43 -9.82
CA GLY A 127 -0.80 16.20 -10.40
C GLY A 127 -0.96 15.97 -11.90
N ASN A 128 -1.43 17.00 -12.62
CA ASN A 128 -1.62 16.99 -14.09
C ASN A 128 -2.51 15.86 -14.63
N GLY A 129 -3.47 15.40 -13.85
CA GLY A 129 -4.35 14.29 -14.22
C GLY A 129 -3.69 12.92 -14.17
N THR A 130 -2.49 12.80 -13.58
CA THR A 130 -1.86 11.48 -13.38
C THR A 130 -2.70 10.61 -12.46
N GLY A 131 -2.75 9.31 -12.76
CA GLY A 131 -3.49 8.33 -11.99
C GLY A 131 -2.94 6.93 -12.22
N TYR A 132 -3.68 5.93 -11.78
CA TYR A 132 -3.37 4.52 -12.00
C TYR A 132 -4.64 3.82 -12.46
N VAL A 133 -4.62 3.31 -13.69
CA VAL A 133 -5.71 2.52 -14.26
C VAL A 133 -6.13 1.38 -13.35
N ARG A 134 -7.38 0.94 -13.51
CA ARG A 134 -7.94 -0.19 -12.77
C ARG A 134 -7.05 -1.43 -12.88
N HIS A 135 -6.68 -1.98 -11.73
CA HIS A 135 -5.85 -3.17 -11.62
C HIS A 135 -6.19 -3.98 -10.36
N VAL A 136 -5.56 -5.14 -10.24
CA VAL A 136 -5.55 -5.96 -9.03
C VAL A 136 -4.10 -6.03 -8.58
N ASP A 137 -3.85 -5.90 -7.28
CA ASP A 137 -2.49 -5.92 -6.77
C ASP A 137 -1.85 -7.29 -7.00
N ASN A 138 -2.49 -8.36 -6.56
CA ASN A 138 -2.04 -9.74 -6.71
C ASN A 138 -2.99 -10.56 -7.63
N PRO A 139 -2.92 -10.41 -8.96
CA PRO A 139 -3.81 -11.12 -9.87
C PRO A 139 -3.43 -12.58 -10.09
N ASN A 140 -2.18 -12.96 -9.80
CA ASN A 140 -1.56 -14.22 -10.22
C ASN A 140 -0.96 -15.05 -9.06
N GLY A 141 -1.22 -14.66 -7.80
CA GLY A 141 -0.74 -15.38 -6.62
C GLY A 141 0.77 -15.23 -6.39
N ASP A 142 1.26 -14.00 -6.25
CA ASP A 142 2.67 -13.69 -5.92
C ASP A 142 2.98 -13.64 -4.41
N GLY A 143 1.99 -13.96 -3.60
CA GLY A 143 2.04 -14.02 -2.15
C GLY A 143 1.42 -12.82 -1.44
N ARG A 144 1.20 -11.67 -2.11
CA ARG A 144 0.62 -10.49 -1.45
C ARG A 144 -0.83 -10.77 -1.06
N CYS A 145 -1.14 -10.70 0.22
CA CYS A 145 -2.48 -10.97 0.73
C CYS A 145 -3.19 -9.71 1.23
N ILE A 146 -2.47 -8.79 1.88
CA ILE A 146 -3.01 -7.52 2.39
C ILE A 146 -2.19 -6.37 1.83
N THR A 147 -2.89 -5.40 1.26
CA THR A 147 -2.33 -4.10 0.88
C THR A 147 -2.66 -3.11 1.97
N CYS A 148 -1.65 -2.38 2.42
CA CYS A 148 -1.79 -1.34 3.42
C CYS A 148 -1.24 -0.02 2.87
N ILE A 149 -2.07 1.03 2.87
CA ILE A 149 -1.74 2.36 2.32
C ILE A 149 -1.90 3.42 3.41
N TYR A 150 -0.87 4.21 3.64
CA TYR A 150 -0.90 5.39 4.50
C TYR A 150 -0.85 6.67 3.67
N TYR A 151 -1.81 7.56 3.86
CA TYR A 151 -1.98 8.79 3.10
C TYR A 151 -1.45 10.02 3.84
N LEU A 152 -0.93 10.98 3.07
CA LEU A 152 -0.08 12.08 3.59
C LEU A 152 -0.54 13.47 3.12
N ASN A 153 -1.77 13.61 2.61
CA ASN A 153 -2.17 14.82 1.87
C ASN A 153 -3.01 15.75 2.75
N LYS A 154 -2.37 16.79 3.31
CA LYS A 154 -3.06 17.80 4.13
C LYS A 154 -4.04 18.61 3.30
N ASN A 155 -5.17 18.95 3.90
CA ASN A 155 -6.20 19.82 3.30
C ASN A 155 -6.66 19.33 1.91
N TRP A 156 -6.78 18.00 1.74
CA TRP A 156 -7.18 17.43 0.47
C TRP A 156 -8.70 17.59 0.25
N ASP A 157 -9.08 18.30 -0.81
CA ASP A 157 -10.45 18.32 -1.34
C ASP A 157 -10.52 17.46 -2.61
N SER A 158 -11.20 16.32 -2.55
CA SER A 158 -11.34 15.40 -3.68
C SER A 158 -12.09 16.00 -4.87
N LYS A 159 -12.97 16.99 -4.66
CA LYS A 159 -13.71 17.66 -5.72
C LYS A 159 -12.83 18.59 -6.55
N LEU A 160 -11.79 19.16 -5.92
CA LEU A 160 -10.82 20.05 -6.58
C LEU A 160 -9.59 19.29 -7.07
N HIS A 161 -9.04 18.42 -6.22
CA HIS A 161 -7.76 17.77 -6.46
C HIS A 161 -7.88 16.37 -7.10
N GLY A 162 -9.08 15.79 -7.15
CA GLY A 162 -9.29 14.41 -7.62
C GLY A 162 -8.55 13.38 -6.76
N GLY A 163 -7.85 12.44 -7.40
CA GLY A 163 -6.92 11.51 -6.74
C GLY A 163 -7.57 10.47 -5.81
N VAL A 164 -8.88 10.29 -5.89
CA VAL A 164 -9.64 9.30 -5.11
C VAL A 164 -9.16 7.89 -5.48
N LEU A 165 -8.94 7.03 -4.48
CA LEU A 165 -8.80 5.60 -4.72
C LEU A 165 -10.20 4.99 -4.80
N ARG A 166 -10.55 4.46 -5.96
CA ARG A 166 -11.83 3.78 -6.19
C ARG A 166 -11.62 2.27 -6.18
N ILE A 167 -12.32 1.59 -5.28
CA ILE A 167 -12.29 0.12 -5.12
C ILE A 167 -13.61 -0.44 -5.64
N PHE A 168 -13.53 -1.56 -6.35
CA PHE A 168 -14.67 -2.28 -6.95
C PHE A 168 -14.80 -3.68 -6.33
N PRO A 169 -15.27 -3.84 -5.07
CA PRO A 169 -15.25 -5.13 -4.39
C PRO A 169 -16.02 -6.20 -5.17
N GLU A 170 -15.37 -7.35 -5.39
CA GLU A 170 -15.93 -8.44 -6.17
C GLU A 170 -17.21 -8.99 -5.53
N GLY A 171 -18.26 -9.18 -6.33
CA GLY A 171 -19.55 -9.70 -5.85
C GLY A 171 -20.36 -8.71 -5.01
N LYS A 172 -19.93 -7.46 -4.87
CA LYS A 172 -20.69 -6.39 -4.20
C LYS A 172 -21.32 -5.46 -5.25
N SER A 173 -22.50 -4.91 -4.92
CA SER A 173 -23.22 -3.96 -5.79
C SER A 173 -22.71 -2.53 -5.68
N TYR A 174 -21.87 -2.23 -4.67
CA TYR A 174 -21.36 -0.89 -4.41
C TYR A 174 -19.93 -0.72 -4.92
N ILE A 175 -19.57 0.54 -5.13
CA ILE A 175 -18.20 1.00 -5.37
C ILE A 175 -17.78 1.78 -4.13
N ALA A 176 -16.55 1.61 -3.68
CA ALA A 176 -16.02 2.34 -2.53
C ALA A 176 -15.00 3.38 -2.98
N ASP A 177 -15.26 4.64 -2.64
CA ASP A 177 -14.35 5.76 -2.90
C ASP A 177 -13.64 6.15 -1.59
N VAL A 178 -12.30 6.10 -1.61
CA VAL A 178 -11.45 6.44 -0.46
C VAL A 178 -10.63 7.68 -0.82
N GLU A 179 -10.92 8.77 -0.13
CA GLU A 179 -10.13 10.00 -0.26
C GLU A 179 -8.75 9.83 0.37
N PRO A 180 -7.67 10.33 -0.28
CA PRO A 180 -6.31 10.17 0.19
C PRO A 180 -5.93 11.22 1.25
N ILE A 181 -6.78 11.45 2.24
CA ILE A 181 -6.59 12.50 3.25
C ILE A 181 -5.41 12.18 4.17
N PHE A 182 -4.80 13.23 4.73
CA PHE A 182 -3.68 13.10 5.67
C PHE A 182 -4.01 12.21 6.88
N ASP A 183 -3.06 11.37 7.26
CA ASP A 183 -3.11 10.47 8.43
C ASP A 183 -4.24 9.42 8.36
N ARG A 184 -4.68 9.09 7.14
CA ARG A 184 -5.54 7.94 6.87
C ARG A 184 -4.70 6.71 6.57
N LEU A 185 -4.99 5.62 7.27
CA LEU A 185 -4.49 4.29 7.01
C LEU A 185 -5.59 3.43 6.37
N LEU A 186 -5.30 2.75 5.27
CA LEU A 186 -6.23 1.89 4.54
C LEU A 186 -5.68 0.47 4.46
N PHE A 187 -6.53 -0.52 4.71
CA PHE A 187 -6.26 -1.94 4.46
C PHE A 187 -7.27 -2.48 3.45
N PHE A 188 -6.81 -3.36 2.55
CA PHE A 188 -7.69 -4.16 1.70
C PHE A 188 -7.00 -5.44 1.25
N TRP A 189 -7.78 -6.46 0.88
CA TRP A 189 -7.22 -7.69 0.30
C TRP A 189 -6.55 -7.42 -1.04
N SER A 190 -5.31 -7.87 -1.22
CA SER A 190 -4.53 -7.60 -2.43
C SER A 190 -4.99 -8.38 -3.66
N ASP A 191 -5.76 -9.45 -3.50
CA ASP A 191 -6.17 -10.31 -4.61
C ASP A 191 -7.40 -9.77 -5.38
N ARG A 192 -7.98 -10.64 -6.22
CA ARG A 192 -9.09 -10.30 -7.13
C ARG A 192 -10.36 -9.83 -6.44
N ARG A 193 -10.46 -9.95 -5.11
CA ARG A 193 -11.56 -9.39 -4.32
C ARG A 193 -11.63 -7.86 -4.42
N ASN A 194 -10.51 -7.17 -4.63
CA ASN A 194 -10.48 -5.70 -4.66
C ASN A 194 -9.74 -5.12 -5.89
N PRO A 195 -10.30 -5.25 -7.11
CA PRO A 195 -9.88 -4.42 -8.23
C PRO A 195 -10.06 -2.94 -7.85
N HIS A 196 -9.07 -2.11 -8.15
CA HIS A 196 -9.09 -0.69 -7.77
C HIS A 196 -8.33 0.18 -8.76
N GLU A 197 -8.63 1.47 -8.76
CA GLU A 197 -7.97 2.49 -9.59
C GLU A 197 -7.69 3.75 -8.77
N VAL A 198 -6.65 4.48 -9.14
CA VAL A 198 -6.41 5.84 -8.64
C VAL A 198 -6.90 6.80 -9.71
N GLN A 199 -7.98 7.52 -9.40
CA GLN A 199 -8.53 8.53 -10.29
C GLN A 199 -7.51 9.64 -10.58
N PRO A 200 -7.65 10.36 -11.71
CA PRO A 200 -6.78 11.48 -12.04
C PRO A 200 -6.61 12.44 -10.87
N SER A 201 -5.36 12.74 -10.54
CA SER A 201 -4.98 13.68 -9.50
C SER A 201 -4.49 14.98 -10.14
N TYR A 202 -5.00 16.11 -9.65
CA TYR A 202 -4.68 17.45 -10.16
C TYR A 202 -3.83 18.28 -9.18
N ALA A 203 -3.48 17.69 -8.04
CA ALA A 203 -2.50 18.20 -7.09
C ALA A 203 -1.48 17.10 -6.76
N THR A 204 -0.37 17.46 -6.12
CA THR A 204 0.63 16.48 -5.68
C THR A 204 0.03 15.57 -4.62
N ARG A 205 -0.07 14.27 -4.91
CA ARG A 205 -0.64 13.25 -4.03
C ARG A 205 0.43 12.25 -3.59
N TYR A 206 0.71 12.22 -2.30
CA TYR A 206 1.61 11.28 -1.67
C TYR A 206 0.86 10.13 -0.99
N ALA A 207 1.47 8.94 -1.06
CA ALA A 207 1.04 7.77 -0.29
C ALA A 207 2.25 6.86 0.00
N MET A 208 2.15 6.06 1.04
CA MET A 208 3.08 4.99 1.36
C MET A 208 2.35 3.67 1.36
N THR A 209 2.83 2.69 0.58
CA THR A 209 2.22 1.37 0.48
C THR A 209 3.16 0.29 1.00
N VAL A 210 2.63 -0.64 1.80
CA VAL A 210 3.29 -1.92 2.12
C VAL A 210 2.35 -3.06 1.78
N TRP A 211 2.93 -4.17 1.32
CA TRP A 211 2.20 -5.42 1.10
C TRP A 211 2.66 -6.48 2.07
N TYR A 212 1.72 -7.10 2.76
CA TYR A 212 1.95 -8.25 3.62
C TYR A 212 1.80 -9.54 2.82
N PHE A 213 2.68 -10.50 3.07
CA PHE A 213 2.74 -11.74 2.32
C PHE A 213 2.22 -12.92 3.13
N ASP A 214 1.34 -13.70 2.50
CA ASP A 214 1.03 -15.04 2.96
C ASP A 214 2.24 -15.95 2.78
N ALA A 215 2.63 -16.67 3.83
CA ALA A 215 3.86 -17.43 3.85
C ALA A 215 3.89 -18.57 2.81
N GLU A 216 2.78 -19.29 2.64
CA GLU A 216 2.70 -20.44 1.74
C GLU A 216 2.66 -19.99 0.28
N GLU A 217 1.75 -19.07 -0.05
CA GLU A 217 1.62 -18.54 -1.41
C GLU A 217 2.93 -17.86 -1.86
N ARG A 218 3.58 -17.13 -0.94
CA ARG A 218 4.88 -16.49 -1.22
C ARG A 218 5.99 -17.50 -1.46
N ALA A 219 6.04 -18.58 -0.69
CA ALA A 219 7.04 -19.64 -0.89
C ALA A 219 6.87 -20.32 -2.26
N GLU A 220 5.63 -20.60 -2.65
CA GLU A 220 5.31 -21.17 -3.97
C GLU A 220 5.62 -20.19 -5.11
N ALA A 221 5.32 -18.90 -4.94
CA ALA A 221 5.68 -17.87 -5.91
C ALA A 221 7.21 -17.77 -6.12
N LYS A 222 7.99 -17.79 -5.03
CA LYS A 222 9.46 -17.80 -5.09
C LYS A 222 9.98 -19.07 -5.80
N LYS A 223 9.38 -20.23 -5.54
CA LYS A 223 9.73 -21.50 -6.20
C LYS A 223 9.42 -21.47 -7.70
N LYS A 224 8.23 -21.01 -8.11
CA LYS A 224 7.86 -20.84 -9.52
C LYS A 224 8.82 -19.89 -10.25
N PHE A 225 9.19 -18.78 -9.62
CA PHE A 225 10.13 -17.82 -10.21
C PHE A 225 11.50 -18.44 -10.44
N ARG A 226 12.08 -19.14 -9.44
CA ARG A 226 13.36 -19.84 -9.58
C ARG A 226 13.34 -20.89 -10.70
N ASN A 227 12.24 -21.64 -10.84
CA ASN A 227 12.10 -22.63 -11.91
C ASN A 227 12.06 -21.98 -13.30
N LEU A 228 11.44 -20.80 -13.43
CA LEU A 228 11.37 -20.06 -14.69
C LEU A 228 12.72 -19.44 -15.08
N THR A 229 13.47 -18.89 -14.12
CA THR A 229 14.80 -18.32 -14.39
C THR A 229 15.83 -19.41 -14.66
N GLY A 230 15.83 -20.51 -13.89
CA GLY A 230 16.74 -21.63 -14.09
C GLY A 230 16.52 -22.35 -15.43
N LYS A 231 15.27 -22.47 -15.90
CA LYS A 231 14.99 -22.97 -17.26
C LYS A 231 15.51 -22.04 -18.35
N LYS A 232 15.37 -20.72 -18.18
CA LYS A 232 15.89 -19.73 -19.14
C LYS A 232 17.41 -19.76 -19.25
N GLU A 233 18.12 -19.90 -18.13
CA GLU A 233 19.58 -20.03 -18.12
C GLU A 233 20.06 -21.33 -18.79
N ALA A 234 19.33 -22.45 -18.60
CA ALA A 234 19.65 -23.70 -19.29
C ALA A 234 19.45 -23.62 -20.81
N THR A 235 18.41 -22.91 -21.27
CA THR A 235 18.12 -22.77 -22.71
C THR A 235 19.12 -21.82 -23.41
N LEU A 236 19.70 -20.86 -22.68
CA LEU A 236 20.72 -19.92 -23.21
C LEU A 236 22.13 -20.53 -23.27
N ASN A 237 22.37 -21.66 -22.60
CA ASN A 237 23.66 -22.35 -22.58
C ASN A 237 23.72 -23.55 -23.55
N GLU A 238 22.63 -23.83 -24.27
CA GLU A 238 22.52 -24.90 -25.28
C GLU A 238 22.54 -24.37 -26.73
N ASP A 239 22.67 -23.04 -26.92
CA ASP A 239 22.89 -22.35 -28.21
C ASP A 239 24.32 -21.80 -28.30
#